data_AF-W4HNL1-F1
#
_entry.id   AF-W4HNL1-F1
#
_cell.length_a   1.000
_cell.length_b   1.000
_cell.length_c   1.000
_cell.angle_alpha   90.00
_cell.angle_beta   90.00
_cell.angle_gamma   90.00
#
_symmetry.space_group_name_H-M   'P 1'
#
loop_
_entity.id
_entity.type
_entity.pdbx_description
1 polymer ?
#
loop_
_entity_poly.entity_id
_entity_poly.type
_entity_poly.pdbx_seq_one_letter_code
_entity_poly.pdbx_strand_id
1 'polypeptide(L)'
;MSLITIEDRMSELEADRDAIAETLRGIRSELHDLRARVEAGEFGSPTEAGKLLGDVRYWLKAARETETEIQKVHKARAGIAHDYGLDLEKAQADIRCRLHRIRACCKS
;
A
#
# COMPACT_ATOMS: atom_id res chain seq x y z
N MET A 1 19.92 -18.46 12.43
CA MET A 1 20.04 -17.54 11.29
C MET A 1 18.71 -16.82 11.20
N SER A 2 18.64 -15.56 11.62
CA SER A 2 17.39 -14.81 11.79
C SER A 2 16.85 -14.40 10.42
N LEU A 3 15.92 -15.20 9.90
CA LEU A 3 15.01 -14.76 8.85
C LEU A 3 14.10 -13.71 9.48
N ILE A 4 14.38 -12.43 9.22
CA ILE A 4 13.29 -11.44 9.18
C ILE A 4 12.46 -11.92 7.99
N THR A 5 11.36 -12.60 8.27
CA THR A 5 10.54 -13.18 7.21
C THR A 5 9.92 -12.03 6.42
N ILE A 6 9.69 -12.24 5.13
CA ILE A 6 8.98 -11.26 4.28
C ILE A 6 7.62 -10.89 4.92
N GLU A 7 7.05 -11.80 5.71
CA GLU A 7 5.84 -11.62 6.53
C GLU A 7 6.02 -10.57 7.64
N ASP A 8 7.15 -10.58 8.36
CA ASP A 8 7.48 -9.59 9.38
C ASP A 8 7.61 -8.19 8.74
N ARG A 9 8.30 -8.12 7.60
CA ARG A 9 8.48 -6.87 6.85
C ARG A 9 7.18 -6.32 6.26
N MET A 10 6.26 -7.19 5.86
CA MET A 10 4.92 -6.80 5.40
C MET A 10 4.05 -6.27 6.53
N SER A 11 4.10 -6.92 7.70
CA SER A 11 3.37 -6.49 8.88
C SER A 11 3.83 -5.11 9.35
N GLU A 12 5.14 -4.84 9.32
CA GLU A 12 5.70 -3.51 9.57
C GLU A 12 5.17 -2.47 8.59
N LEU A 13 5.15 -2.77 7.30
CA LEU A 13 4.69 -1.83 6.27
C LEU A 13 3.17 -1.58 6.33
N GLU A 14 2.37 -2.57 6.75
CA GLU A 14 0.94 -2.39 7.00
C GLU A 14 0.68 -1.54 8.24
N ALA A 15 1.47 -1.72 9.30
CA ALA A 15 1.43 -0.86 10.48
C ALA A 15 1.82 0.59 10.13
N ASP A 16 2.87 0.77 9.32
CA ASP A 16 3.29 2.09 8.83
C ASP A 16 2.17 2.75 7.99
N ARG A 17 1.50 1.98 7.11
CA ARG A 17 0.34 2.46 6.34
C ARG A 17 -0.78 2.96 7.25
N ASP A 18 -1.13 2.18 8.26
CA ASP A 18 -2.23 2.52 9.16
C ASP A 18 -1.89 3.76 10.01
N ALA A 19 -0.64 3.89 10.44
CA ALA A 19 -0.15 5.09 11.13
C ALA A 19 -0.18 6.34 10.23
N ILE A 20 0.20 6.20 8.95
CA ILE A 20 0.11 7.30 7.96
C ILE A 20 -1.35 7.67 7.72
N ALA A 21 -2.25 6.69 7.59
CA ALA A 21 -3.67 6.93 7.39
C ALA A 21 -4.29 7.70 8.56
N GLU A 22 -3.93 7.36 9.80
CA GLU A 22 -4.37 8.09 11.00
C GLU A 22 -3.83 9.52 11.02
N THR A 23 -2.54 9.70 10.69
CA THR A 23 -1.92 11.03 10.58
C THR A 23 -2.65 11.90 9.55
N LEU A 24 -3.03 11.35 8.39
CA LEU A 24 -3.79 12.07 7.37
C LEU A 24 -5.22 12.43 7.82
N ARG A 25 -5.85 11.61 8.66
CA ARG A 25 -7.14 11.96 9.28
C ARG A 25 -6.97 13.13 10.25
N GLY A 26 -5.93 13.13 11.07
CA GLY A 26 -5.56 14.23 11.95
C GLY A 26 -5.36 15.54 11.19
N ILE A 27 -4.50 15.52 10.17
CA ILE A 27 -4.21 16.69 9.31
C ILE A 27 -5.49 17.23 8.65
N ARG A 28 -6.41 16.35 8.22
CA ARG A 28 -7.69 16.76 7.65
C ARG A 28 -8.57 17.46 8.68
N SER A 29 -8.63 16.95 9.91
CA SER A 29 -9.34 17.59 11.02
C SER A 29 -8.76 18.97 11.32
N GLU A 30 -7.44 19.06 11.46
CA GLU A 30 -6.74 20.33 11.71
C GLU A 30 -6.99 21.36 10.61
N LEU A 31 -7.08 20.93 9.35
CA LEU A 31 -7.48 21.82 8.25
C LEU A 31 -8.91 22.31 8.34
N HIS A 32 -9.85 21.44 8.74
CA HIS A 32 -11.23 21.84 8.96
C HIS A 32 -11.33 22.89 10.07
N ASP A 33 -10.62 22.66 11.18
CA ASP A 33 -10.56 23.60 12.31
C ASP A 33 -9.89 24.91 11.91
N LEU A 34 -8.80 24.85 11.16
CA LEU A 34 -8.12 26.03 10.63
C LEU A 34 -9.05 26.85 9.73
N ARG A 35 -9.75 26.18 8.80
CA ARG A 35 -10.71 26.83 7.91
C ARG A 35 -11.83 27.51 8.69
N ALA A 36 -12.39 26.82 9.69
CA ALA A 36 -13.44 27.40 10.54
C ALA A 36 -12.95 28.65 11.29
N ARG A 37 -11.72 28.63 11.80
CA ARG A 37 -11.11 29.77 12.48
C ARG A 37 -10.78 30.93 11.53
N VAL A 38 -10.39 30.65 10.28
CA VAL A 38 -10.24 31.68 9.23
C VAL A 38 -11.58 32.31 8.88
N GLU A 39 -12.64 31.50 8.71
CA GLU A 39 -14.01 31.98 8.45
C GLU A 39 -14.55 32.79 9.63
N ALA A 40 -14.17 32.45 10.86
CA ALA A 40 -14.48 33.20 12.08
C ALA A 40 -13.65 34.48 12.25
N GLY A 41 -12.66 34.74 11.39
CA GLY A 41 -11.77 35.91 11.48
C GLY A 41 -10.75 35.83 12.62
N GLU A 42 -10.50 34.65 13.18
CA GLU A 42 -9.66 34.43 14.36
C GLU A 42 -8.17 34.22 14.04
N PHE A 43 -7.78 34.19 12.75
CA PHE A 43 -6.38 34.01 12.33
C PHE A 43 -5.70 35.31 11.88
N GLY A 44 -4.49 35.50 12.39
CA GLY A 44 -3.55 36.57 12.04
C GLY A 44 -2.97 36.37 10.64
N SER A 45 -3.63 36.92 9.64
CA SER A 45 -3.19 37.02 8.24
C SER A 45 -3.34 35.76 7.36
N PRO A 46 -3.73 35.92 6.08
CA PRO A 46 -3.84 34.85 5.08
C PRO A 46 -2.56 34.02 4.85
N THR A 47 -1.41 34.54 5.26
CA THR A 47 -0.09 33.94 5.05
C THR A 47 0.11 32.65 5.85
N GLU A 48 -0.35 32.63 7.10
CA GLU A 48 -0.25 31.46 7.97
C GLU A 48 -1.14 30.32 7.47
N ALA A 49 -2.35 30.64 7.00
CA ALA A 49 -3.25 29.68 6.37
C ALA A 49 -2.64 29.09 5.09
N GLY A 50 -1.98 29.91 4.27
CA GLY A 50 -1.28 29.46 3.06
C GLY A 50 -0.14 28.47 3.36
N LYS A 51 0.60 28.70 4.44
CA LYS A 51 1.69 27.82 4.88
C LYS A 51 1.16 26.45 5.31
N LEU A 52 0.12 26.43 6.15
CA LEU A 52 -0.47 25.19 6.65
C LEU A 52 -1.10 24.36 5.50
N LEU A 53 -1.75 25.03 4.55
CA LEU A 53 -2.27 24.40 3.34
C LEU A 53 -1.15 23.81 2.46
N GLY A 54 0.04 24.44 2.48
CA GLY A 54 1.26 23.94 1.84
C GLY A 54 1.77 22.65 2.48
N ASP A 55 1.86 22.63 3.81
CA ASP A 55 2.31 21.47 4.58
C ASP A 55 1.38 20.27 4.37
N VAL A 56 0.06 20.48 4.28
CA VAL A 56 -0.87 19.38 3.97
C VAL A 56 -0.68 18.84 2.56
N ARG A 57 -0.50 19.70 1.55
CA ARG A 57 -0.22 19.23 0.18
C ARG A 57 1.07 18.41 0.13
N TYR A 58 2.08 18.79 0.90
CA TYR A 58 3.32 18.04 1.01
C TYR A 58 3.07 16.64 1.59
N TRP A 59 2.36 16.53 2.72
CA TRP A 59 2.08 15.24 3.35
C TRP A 59 1.18 14.33 2.50
N LEU A 60 0.21 14.90 1.78
CA LEU A 60 -0.63 14.15 0.85
C LEU A 60 0.20 13.54 -0.29
N LYS A 61 1.16 14.30 -0.82
CA LYS A 61 2.06 13.82 -1.86
C LYS A 61 2.97 12.70 -1.34
N ALA A 62 3.55 12.88 -0.16
CA ALA A 62 4.39 11.88 0.48
C ALA A 62 3.62 10.56 0.69
N ALA A 63 2.37 10.63 1.18
CA ALA A 63 1.54 9.44 1.35
C ALA A 63 1.27 8.70 0.03
N ARG A 64 0.96 9.43 -1.04
CA ARG A 64 0.74 8.83 -2.38
C ARG A 64 2.01 8.17 -2.95
N GLU A 65 3.17 8.76 -2.69
CA GLU A 65 4.46 8.17 -3.06
C GLU A 65 4.67 6.85 -2.28
N THR A 66 4.39 6.84 -0.97
CA THR A 66 4.44 5.62 -0.15
C THR A 66 3.48 4.54 -0.64
N GLU A 67 2.23 4.87 -0.98
CA GLU A 67 1.28 3.92 -1.56
C GLU A 67 1.80 3.30 -2.87
N THR A 68 2.47 4.10 -3.69
CA THR A 68 3.05 3.62 -4.95
C THR A 68 4.18 2.62 -4.68
N GLU A 69 5.04 2.87 -3.68
CA GLU A 69 6.08 1.93 -3.29
C GLU A 69 5.51 0.64 -2.69
N ILE A 70 4.46 0.72 -1.86
CA ILE A 70 3.75 -0.45 -1.33
C ILE A 70 3.21 -1.32 -2.49
N GLN A 71 2.61 -0.71 -3.51
CA GLN A 71 2.11 -1.43 -4.67
C GLN A 71 3.24 -2.13 -5.45
N LYS A 72 4.41 -1.50 -5.60
CA LYS A 72 5.59 -2.14 -6.21
C LYS A 72 6.04 -3.37 -5.43
N VAL A 73 6.10 -3.25 -4.09
CA VAL A 73 6.47 -4.37 -3.22
C VAL A 73 5.44 -5.50 -3.29
N HIS A 74 4.14 -5.17 -3.33
CA HIS A 74 3.06 -6.14 -3.54
C HIS A 74 3.20 -6.90 -4.86
N LYS A 75 3.47 -6.18 -5.96
CA LYS A 75 3.71 -6.79 -7.28
C LYS A 75 4.92 -7.73 -7.26
N ALA A 76 6.01 -7.30 -6.62
CA ALA A 76 7.20 -8.14 -6.44
C ALA A 76 6.91 -9.41 -5.62
N ARG A 77 6.13 -9.31 -4.52
CA ARG A 77 5.74 -10.46 -3.67
C ARG A 77 4.87 -11.47 -4.42
N ALA A 78 3.97 -11.01 -5.28
CA ALA A 78 3.09 -11.89 -6.06
C ALA A 78 3.80 -12.61 -7.23
N GLY A 79 5.13 -12.43 -7.39
CA GLY A 79 5.86 -13.00 -8.52
C GLY A 79 5.45 -12.40 -9.87
N ILE A 80 4.76 -11.25 -9.85
CA ILE A 80 4.26 -10.53 -11.02
C ILE A 80 5.44 -9.75 -11.60
N ALA A 81 6.31 -10.43 -12.35
CA ALA A 81 7.39 -9.79 -13.11
C ALA A 81 6.85 -8.97 -14.30
N HIS A 82 5.65 -9.32 -14.78
CA HIS A 82 4.85 -8.64 -15.80
C HIS A 82 3.39 -8.69 -15.37
N ASP A 83 2.51 -7.77 -15.83
CA ASP A 83 1.12 -7.48 -15.38
C ASP A 83 0.10 -8.65 -15.31
N TYR A 84 0.52 -9.91 -15.23
CA TYR A 84 -0.28 -11.10 -14.96
C TYR A 84 0.32 -11.92 -13.80
N GLY A 85 -0.54 -12.37 -12.88
CA GLY A 85 -0.16 -13.30 -11.81
C GLY A 85 -0.26 -14.75 -12.26
N LEU A 86 0.74 -15.57 -11.93
CA LEU A 86 0.72 -17.01 -12.15
C LEU A 86 0.39 -17.74 -10.85
N ASP A 87 -0.73 -18.46 -10.84
CA ASP A 87 -1.07 -19.38 -9.75
C ASP A 87 -0.27 -20.68 -9.93
N LEU A 88 0.85 -20.77 -9.22
CA LEU A 88 1.78 -21.89 -9.31
C LEU A 88 1.20 -23.17 -8.69
N GLU A 89 0.32 -23.07 -7.70
CA GLU A 89 -0.30 -24.24 -7.07
C GLU A 89 -1.28 -24.91 -8.02
N LYS A 90 -2.14 -24.11 -8.67
CA LYS A 90 -3.05 -24.60 -9.72
C LYS A 90 -2.28 -25.14 -10.91
N ALA A 91 -1.24 -24.45 -11.38
CA ALA A 91 -0.41 -24.92 -12.48
C ALA A 91 0.24 -26.28 -12.16
N GLN A 92 0.78 -26.45 -10.94
CA GLN A 92 1.33 -27.73 -10.52
C GLN A 92 0.26 -28.83 -10.44
N ALA A 93 -0.93 -28.53 -9.93
CA ALA A 93 -2.04 -29.49 -9.86
C ALA A 93 -2.45 -29.97 -11.26
N ASP A 94 -2.57 -29.06 -12.22
CA ASP A 94 -2.92 -29.36 -13.61
C ASP A 94 -1.84 -30.21 -14.29
N ILE A 95 -0.56 -29.86 -14.10
CA ILE A 95 0.58 -30.64 -14.62
C ILE A 95 0.58 -32.04 -14.03
N ARG A 96 0.41 -32.17 -12.70
CA ARG A 96 0.34 -33.48 -12.02
C ARG A 96 -0.80 -34.34 -12.58
N CYS A 97 -1.99 -33.76 -12.80
CA CYS A 97 -3.12 -34.47 -13.38
C CYS A 97 -2.87 -34.93 -14.83
N ARG A 98 -2.20 -34.10 -15.65
CA ARG A 98 -1.83 -34.47 -17.03
C ARG A 98 -0.79 -35.60 -17.04
N LEU A 99 0.24 -35.49 -16.22
CA LEU A 99 1.26 -36.55 -16.08
C LEU A 99 0.66 -37.86 -15.57
N HIS A 100 -0.30 -37.79 -14.64
CA HIS A 100 -1.01 -38.97 -14.15
C HIS A 100 -1.81 -39.66 -15.28
N ARG A 101 -2.51 -38.89 -16.12
CA ARG A 101 -3.22 -39.41 -17.29
C ARG A 101 -2.29 -40.10 -18.29
N ILE A 102 -1.13 -39.52 -18.59
CA ILE A 102 -0.13 -40.15 -19.47
C ILE A 102 0.34 -41.46 -18.86
N ARG A 103 0.65 -41.48 -17.56
CA ARG A 103 1.08 -42.69 -16.85
C ARG A 103 0.01 -43.78 -16.83
N ALA A 104 -1.27 -43.42 -16.78
CA ALA A 104 -2.38 -44.37 -16.86
C ALA A 104 -2.53 -44.96 -18.28
N CYS A 105 -2.34 -44.14 -19.32
CA CYS A 105 -2.38 -44.59 -20.72
C CYS A 105 -1.24 -45.55 -21.07
N CYS A 106 -0.04 -45.34 -20.53
CA CYS A 106 1.10 -46.25 -20.77
C CYS A 106 1.11 -47.51 -19.88
N LYS A 107 0.05 -47.75 -19.09
CA LYS A 107 -0.11 -48.94 -18.24
C LYS A 107 -1.13 -49.95 -18.78
N SER A 108 -1.85 -49.61 -19.86
CA SER A 108 -2.60 -50.54 -20.70
C SER A 108 -1.73 -51.09 -21.81
#